data_AF-A0A2P6FZ23-F1
#
_entry.id   AF-A0A2P6FZ23-F1
#
_cell.length_a   1.000
_cell.length_b   1.000
_cell.length_c   1.000
_cell.angle_alpha   90.00
_cell.angle_beta   90.00
_cell.angle_gamma   90.00
#
_symmetry.space_group_name_H-M   'P 1'
#
loop_
_entity.id
_entity.type
_entity.pdbx_description
1 polymer ?
#
loop_
_entity_poly.entity_id
_entity_poly.type
_entity_poly.pdbx_seq_one_letter_code
_entity_poly.pdbx_strand_id
1 'polypeptide(L)'
;MTNHLKKFYLPTQQYIEFVPNIYLKAKKIHEVCGPAKMRMVTFIASKTKGLIVWIRPDWNDLIINTDSISDWFSPNQLLLINAKNKNNLFFAAEEVLRSGISEITVIEFPEIPSPLQMRRIYLALNSGIKSNNTKKPLSLILSPNRGGATSIESRWYASTLPCWNDLTNIKNGNLKQKWYLKRLFSKTEPIKEWSIETVNSRRHKLAPKLLSLPIS
;
A
#
# COMPACT_ATOMS: atom_id res chain seq x y z
N MET A 1 -8.56 43.94 25.69
CA MET A 1 -8.07 42.62 26.14
C MET A 1 -8.07 41.67 24.95
N THR A 2 -6.96 41.64 24.21
CA THR A 2 -6.78 40.80 23.02
C THR A 2 -6.43 39.38 23.43
N ASN A 3 -7.36 38.46 23.20
CA ASN A 3 -7.22 37.05 23.55
C ASN A 3 -6.31 36.37 22.52
N HIS A 4 -5.03 36.20 22.86
CA HIS A 4 -4.07 35.43 22.06
C HIS A 4 -4.38 33.93 22.18
N LEU A 5 -5.24 33.42 21.29
CA LEU A 5 -5.35 31.98 21.08
C LEU A 5 -4.05 31.47 20.46
N LYS A 6 -3.24 30.79 21.27
CA LYS A 6 -2.10 29.98 20.82
C LYS A 6 -2.61 29.00 19.75
N LYS A 7 -2.20 29.21 18.50
CA LYS A 7 -2.35 28.20 17.44
C LYS A 7 -1.55 26.97 17.86
N PHE A 8 -2.23 25.93 18.32
CA PHE A 8 -1.64 24.60 18.42
C PHE A 8 -1.34 24.12 17.01
N TYR A 9 -0.06 24.13 16.61
CA TYR A 9 0.39 23.48 15.40
C TYR A 9 0.20 21.97 15.56
N LEU A 10 -0.90 21.42 15.04
CA LEU A 10 -0.99 20.00 14.77
C LEU A 10 0.13 19.67 13.76
N PRO A 11 0.99 18.65 14.01
CA PRO A 11 1.99 18.26 13.03
C PRO A 11 1.26 17.99 11.71
N THR A 12 1.70 18.66 10.63
CA THR A 12 1.07 18.60 9.32
C THR A 12 0.89 17.14 8.91
N GLN A 13 -0.35 16.66 8.99
CA GLN A 13 -0.67 15.27 8.72
C GLN A 13 -0.45 15.03 7.23
N GLN A 14 0.60 14.28 6.90
CA GLN A 14 1.01 14.07 5.51
C GLN A 14 0.37 12.80 4.98
N TYR A 15 -0.16 12.88 3.76
CA TYR A 15 -0.88 11.83 3.09
C TYR A 15 -0.23 11.49 1.75
N ILE A 16 -0.40 10.25 1.30
CA ILE A 16 -0.09 9.78 -0.05
C ILE A 16 -1.42 9.53 -0.75
N GLU A 17 -1.71 10.34 -1.76
CA GLU A 17 -2.83 10.10 -2.68
C GLU A 17 -2.40 9.10 -3.74
N PHE A 18 -2.92 7.88 -3.69
CA PHE A 18 -2.53 6.84 -4.66
C PHE A 18 -3.50 6.72 -5.84
N VAL A 19 -4.75 7.13 -5.63
CA VAL A 19 -5.83 7.24 -6.61
C VAL A 19 -6.54 8.56 -6.30
N PRO A 20 -7.09 9.29 -7.29
CA PRO A 20 -7.82 10.53 -7.03
C PRO A 20 -8.80 10.38 -5.87
N ASN A 21 -8.69 11.25 -4.87
CA ASN A 21 -9.50 11.28 -3.65
C ASN A 21 -9.37 10.06 -2.72
N ILE A 22 -8.35 9.22 -2.89
CA ILE A 22 -8.06 8.08 -2.01
C ILE A 22 -6.65 8.23 -1.44
N TYR A 23 -6.58 8.34 -0.12
CA TYR A 23 -5.37 8.71 0.60
C TYR A 23 -4.97 7.65 1.63
N LEU A 24 -3.66 7.51 1.84
CA LEU A 24 -3.08 6.84 3.00
C LEU A 24 -2.28 7.83 3.83
N LYS A 25 -2.29 7.67 5.14
CA LYS A 25 -1.56 8.53 6.05
C LYS A 25 -0.09 8.09 6.08
N ALA A 26 0.83 9.00 5.79
CA ALA A 26 2.25 8.70 5.90
C ALA A 26 2.63 8.42 7.36
N LYS A 27 3.79 7.77 7.56
CA LYS A 27 4.34 7.44 8.87
C LYS A 27 3.42 6.53 9.70
N LYS A 28 2.64 5.70 9.01
CA LYS A 28 1.66 4.77 9.59
C LYS A 28 1.71 3.41 8.89
N ILE A 29 1.16 2.42 9.59
CA ILE A 29 1.00 1.05 9.10
C ILE A 29 -0.42 0.89 8.57
N HIS A 30 -0.55 0.43 7.34
CA HIS A 30 -1.82 0.12 6.69
C HIS A 30 -1.86 -1.36 6.32
N GLU A 31 -3.00 -2.00 6.59
CA GLU A 31 -3.23 -3.39 6.20
C GLU A 31 -4.00 -3.44 4.88
N VAL A 32 -3.54 -4.30 3.97
CA VAL A 32 -4.22 -4.60 2.71
C VAL A 32 -4.48 -6.10 2.63
N CYS A 33 -5.73 -6.47 2.33
CA CYS A 33 -6.20 -7.84 2.21
C CYS A 33 -7.02 -8.02 0.94
N GLY A 34 -7.51 -9.23 0.69
CA GLY A 34 -8.23 -9.59 -0.53
C GLY A 34 -7.33 -10.03 -1.71
N PRO A 35 -7.96 -10.57 -2.77
CA PRO A 35 -7.25 -11.20 -3.88
C PRO A 35 -6.40 -10.23 -4.71
N ALA A 36 -6.73 -8.93 -4.71
CA ALA A 36 -6.00 -7.91 -5.47
C ALA A 36 -5.07 -7.03 -4.60
N LYS A 37 -4.68 -7.49 -3.40
CA LYS A 37 -3.83 -6.73 -2.49
C LYS A 37 -2.52 -6.23 -3.12
N MET A 38 -1.88 -7.07 -3.94
CA MET A 38 -0.67 -6.73 -4.70
C MET A 38 -0.89 -5.56 -5.67
N ARG A 39 -2.07 -5.50 -6.27
CA ARG A 39 -2.42 -4.45 -7.22
C ARG A 39 -2.58 -3.11 -6.53
N MET A 40 -3.18 -3.08 -5.35
CA MET A 40 -3.27 -1.86 -4.55
C MET A 40 -1.89 -1.34 -4.15
N VAL A 41 -0.95 -2.22 -3.75
CA VAL A 41 0.45 -1.85 -3.51
C VAL A 41 1.08 -1.21 -4.75
N THR A 42 0.81 -1.78 -5.93
CA THR A 42 1.32 -1.25 -7.20
C THR A 42 0.78 0.16 -7.49
N PHE A 43 -0.51 0.42 -7.22
CA PHE A 43 -1.10 1.76 -7.36
C PHE A 43 -0.40 2.77 -6.45
N ILE A 44 -0.12 2.38 -5.20
CA ILE A 44 0.58 3.22 -4.23
C ILE A 44 2.02 3.50 -4.68
N ALA A 45 2.76 2.45 -5.06
CA ALA A 45 4.14 2.54 -5.53
C ALA A 45 4.28 3.43 -6.78
N SER A 46 3.28 3.46 -7.66
CA SER A 46 3.27 4.33 -8.84
C SER A 46 3.30 5.83 -8.52
N LYS A 47 3.04 6.22 -7.26
CA LYS A 47 3.08 7.62 -6.81
C LYS A 47 4.36 8.00 -6.08
N THR A 48 5.28 7.05 -5.91
CA THR A 48 6.55 7.25 -5.22
C THR A 48 7.71 7.09 -6.19
N LYS A 49 8.89 7.59 -5.81
CA LYS A 49 10.13 7.47 -6.61
C LYS A 49 11.30 6.87 -5.83
N GLY A 50 11.18 6.74 -4.52
CA GLY A 50 12.20 6.22 -3.63
C GLY A 50 12.12 4.70 -3.45
N LEU A 51 12.96 4.22 -2.54
CA LEU A 51 13.15 2.79 -2.30
C LEU A 51 11.87 2.13 -1.77
N ILE A 52 11.44 1.08 -2.46
CA ILE A 52 10.37 0.17 -2.08
C ILE A 52 11.04 -1.12 -1.60
N VAL A 53 10.96 -1.40 -0.30
CA VAL A 53 11.45 -2.66 0.26
C VAL A 53 10.28 -3.61 0.41
N TRP A 54 10.36 -4.76 -0.24
CA TRP A 54 9.32 -5.78 -0.21
C TRP A 54 9.84 -7.04 0.47
N ILE A 55 9.24 -7.38 1.59
CA ILE A 55 9.64 -8.50 2.43
C ILE A 55 8.58 -9.58 2.31
N ARG A 56 8.99 -10.77 1.87
CA ARG A 56 8.09 -11.89 1.61
C ARG A 56 8.65 -13.21 2.12
N PRO A 57 7.77 -14.16 2.48
CA PRO A 57 8.19 -15.54 2.68
C PRO A 57 8.71 -16.15 1.37
N ASP A 58 9.81 -16.90 1.43
CA ASP A 58 10.38 -17.58 0.25
C ASP A 58 9.55 -18.82 -0.17
N TRP A 59 8.76 -19.38 0.74
CA TRP A 59 7.85 -20.50 0.51
C TRP A 59 6.47 -20.11 -0.06
N ASN A 60 6.27 -18.85 -0.45
CA ASN A 60 5.04 -18.41 -1.12
C ASN A 60 5.28 -18.32 -2.63
N ASP A 61 4.48 -19.03 -3.42
CA ASP A 61 4.65 -19.17 -4.88
C ASP A 61 4.28 -17.91 -5.68
N LEU A 62 3.67 -16.91 -5.02
CA LEU A 62 3.31 -15.64 -5.64
C LEU A 62 4.55 -14.79 -5.92
N ILE A 63 5.10 -14.94 -7.12
CA ILE A 63 6.25 -14.16 -7.58
C ILE A 63 5.78 -12.84 -8.22
N ILE A 64 6.39 -11.75 -7.77
CA ILE A 64 6.28 -10.45 -8.43
C ILE A 64 6.98 -10.53 -9.78
N ASN A 65 6.21 -10.41 -10.86
CA ASN A 65 6.78 -10.29 -12.21
C ASN A 65 7.23 -8.84 -12.45
N THR A 66 8.53 -8.64 -12.68
CA THR A 66 9.16 -7.32 -12.92
C THR A 66 8.61 -6.64 -14.17
N ASP A 67 8.28 -7.39 -15.21
CA ASP A 67 7.70 -6.83 -16.45
C ASP A 67 6.32 -6.27 -16.18
N SER A 68 5.53 -6.95 -15.35
CA SER A 68 4.18 -6.53 -14.97
C SER A 68 4.14 -5.27 -14.10
N ILE A 69 5.26 -4.94 -13.43
CA ILE A 69 5.39 -3.77 -12.56
C ILE A 69 6.01 -2.58 -13.30
N SER A 70 6.80 -2.82 -14.34
CA SER A 70 7.56 -1.77 -15.03
C SER A 70 6.68 -0.65 -15.61
N ASP A 71 5.42 -0.96 -15.94
CA ASP A 71 4.43 0.04 -16.38
C ASP A 71 3.94 0.98 -15.24
N TRP A 72 4.24 0.66 -13.98
CA TRP A 72 3.74 1.35 -12.79
C TRP A 72 4.83 2.10 -12.03
N PHE A 73 5.98 1.48 -11.80
CA PHE A 73 7.13 2.10 -11.16
C PHE A 73 8.43 1.44 -11.65
N SER A 74 9.54 2.17 -11.52
CA SER A 74 10.84 1.66 -11.99
C SER A 74 11.28 0.44 -11.15
N PRO A 75 11.64 -0.69 -11.77
CA PRO A 75 12.17 -1.85 -11.03
C PRO A 75 13.39 -1.54 -10.16
N ASN A 76 14.17 -0.51 -10.51
CA ASN A 76 15.33 -0.06 -9.73
C ASN A 76 14.95 0.50 -8.35
N GLN A 77 13.67 0.81 -8.12
CA GLN A 77 13.16 1.22 -6.82
C GLN A 77 12.91 0.00 -5.91
N LEU A 78 12.86 -1.23 -6.43
CA LEU A 78 12.42 -2.41 -5.69
C LEU A 78 13.60 -3.19 -5.10
N LEU A 79 13.61 -3.34 -3.78
CA LEU A 79 14.45 -4.29 -3.06
C LEU A 79 13.60 -5.44 -2.53
N LEU A 80 13.80 -6.64 -3.05
CA LEU A 80 13.12 -7.86 -2.58
C LEU A 80 13.94 -8.53 -1.47
N ILE A 81 13.28 -8.85 -0.36
CA ILE A 81 13.83 -9.62 0.75
C ILE A 81 13.01 -10.90 0.89
N ASN A 82 13.65 -12.04 0.58
CA ASN A 82 13.05 -13.37 0.73
C ASN A 82 13.43 -13.95 2.09
N ALA A 83 12.47 -14.01 3.01
CA ALA A 83 12.66 -14.55 4.34
C ALA A 83 12.44 -16.06 4.35
N LYS A 84 13.43 -16.81 4.86
CA LYS A 84 13.44 -18.29 4.92
C LYS A 84 12.50 -18.90 5.96
N ASN A 85 12.04 -18.11 6.93
CA ASN A 85 11.08 -18.54 7.94
C ASN A 85 10.35 -17.33 8.54
N LYS A 86 9.31 -17.60 9.34
CA LYS A 86 8.48 -16.58 9.99
C LYS A 86 9.29 -15.64 10.90
N ASN A 87 10.29 -16.14 11.62
CA ASN A 87 11.12 -15.31 12.50
C ASN A 87 11.97 -14.32 11.69
N ASN A 88 12.58 -14.78 10.61
CA ASN A 88 13.36 -13.95 9.69
C ASN A 88 12.48 -12.88 9.02
N LEU A 89 11.22 -13.21 8.71
CA LEU A 89 10.25 -12.27 8.14
C LEU A 89 10.00 -11.10 9.11
N PHE A 90 9.69 -11.38 10.38
CA PHE A 90 9.49 -10.35 11.40
C PHE A 90 10.78 -9.57 11.69
N PHE A 91 11.91 -10.26 11.79
CA PHE A 91 13.21 -9.62 12.01
C PHE A 91 13.56 -8.64 10.89
N ALA A 92 13.44 -9.07 9.62
CA ALA A 92 13.69 -8.21 8.46
C ALA A 92 12.75 -7.00 8.44
N ALA A 93 11.46 -7.21 8.73
CA ALA A 93 10.49 -6.12 8.83
C ALA A 93 10.89 -5.09 9.90
N GLU A 94 11.30 -5.54 11.08
CA GLU A 94 11.75 -4.66 12.14
C GLU A 94 13.01 -3.88 11.76
N GLU A 95 14.03 -4.53 11.18
CA GLU A 95 15.27 -3.85 10.77
C GLU A 95 15.03 -2.81 9.67
N VAL A 96 14.27 -3.17 8.64
CA VAL A 96 13.94 -2.26 7.53
C VAL A 96 13.18 -1.04 8.07
N LEU A 97 12.16 -1.25 8.90
CA LEU A 97 11.39 -0.15 9.47
C LEU A 97 12.23 0.73 10.42
N ARG A 98 13.09 0.12 11.25
CA ARG A 98 13.96 0.84 12.18
C ARG A 98 15.02 1.68 11.47
N SER A 99 15.49 1.24 10.31
CA SER A 99 16.47 1.98 9.51
C SER A 99 15.90 3.26 8.90
N GLY A 100 14.58 3.31 8.65
CA GLY A 100 13.92 4.46 8.02
C GLY A 100 14.40 4.78 6.59
N ILE A 101 15.03 3.82 5.90
CA ILE A 101 15.60 4.06 4.56
C ILE A 101 14.56 4.02 3.44
N SER A 102 13.51 3.21 3.61
CA SER A 102 12.49 2.95 2.59
C SER A 102 11.44 4.05 2.54
N GLU A 103 10.98 4.38 1.33
CA GLU A 103 9.78 5.21 1.14
C GLU A 103 8.52 4.35 1.29
N ILE A 104 8.54 3.12 0.78
CA ILE A 104 7.49 2.12 1.02
C ILE A 104 8.11 0.85 1.56
N THR A 105 7.58 0.34 2.67
CA THR A 105 7.88 -1.03 3.15
C THR A 105 6.65 -1.88 2.98
N VAL A 106 6.76 -2.98 2.25
CA VAL A 106 5.71 -3.98 2.07
C VAL A 106 6.11 -5.24 2.81
N ILE A 107 5.22 -5.77 3.65
CA ILE A 107 5.47 -6.98 4.43
C ILE A 107 4.34 -7.97 4.16
N GLU A 108 4.67 -9.09 3.53
CA GLU A 108 3.73 -10.18 3.30
C GLU A 108 3.67 -11.12 4.50
N PHE A 109 2.58 -11.06 5.26
CA PHE A 109 2.34 -12.03 6.31
C PHE A 109 1.45 -13.17 5.78
N PRO A 110 1.89 -14.44 5.89
CA PRO A 110 1.09 -15.59 5.48
C PRO A 110 -0.09 -15.84 6.44
N GLU A 111 0.00 -15.32 7.66
CA GLU A 111 -1.00 -15.42 8.73
C GLU A 111 -1.19 -14.04 9.36
N ILE A 112 -2.29 -13.85 10.09
CA ILE A 112 -2.51 -12.59 10.83
C ILE A 112 -1.46 -12.48 11.96
N PRO A 113 -0.64 -11.41 12.01
CA PRO A 113 0.33 -11.23 13.08
C PRO A 113 -0.32 -11.05 14.44
N SER A 114 0.33 -11.57 15.49
CA SER A 114 -0.16 -11.38 16.86
C SER A 114 -0.07 -9.91 17.30
N PRO A 115 -0.86 -9.49 18.32
CA PRO A 115 -0.78 -8.13 18.84
C PRO A 115 0.62 -7.72 19.32
N LEU A 116 1.37 -8.67 19.90
CA LEU A 116 2.74 -8.43 20.34
C LEU A 116 3.69 -8.18 19.16
N GLN A 117 3.58 -8.97 18.10
CA GLN A 117 4.35 -8.78 16.86
C GLN A 117 4.03 -7.42 16.23
N MET A 118 2.74 -7.08 16.13
CA MET A 118 2.31 -5.78 15.62
C MET A 118 2.84 -4.61 16.44
N ARG A 119 2.88 -4.73 17.77
CA ARG A 119 3.46 -3.71 18.64
C ARG A 119 4.95 -3.51 18.36
N ARG A 120 5.73 -4.58 18.17
CA ARG A 120 7.16 -4.49 17.82
C ARG A 120 7.39 -3.78 16.49
N ILE A 121 6.62 -4.15 15.47
CA ILE A 121 6.65 -3.51 14.14
C ILE A 121 6.34 -2.01 14.26
N TYR A 122 5.31 -1.64 15.03
CA TYR A 122 4.97 -0.24 15.28
C TYR A 122 6.08 0.54 15.99
N LEU A 123 6.75 -0.07 16.97
CA LEU A 123 7.91 0.53 17.64
C LEU A 123 9.10 0.70 16.68
N ALA A 124 9.37 -0.29 15.84
CA ALA A 124 10.42 -0.21 14.82
C ALA A 124 10.17 0.94 13.83
N LEU A 125 8.94 1.05 13.32
CA LEU A 125 8.53 2.17 12.45
C LEU A 125 8.77 3.52 13.14
N ASN A 126 8.34 3.67 14.39
CA ASN A 126 8.52 4.93 15.12
C ASN A 126 10.00 5.27 15.34
N SER A 127 10.84 4.27 15.59
CA SER A 127 12.29 4.47 15.68
C SER A 127 12.87 4.97 14.36
N GLY A 128 12.49 4.37 13.23
CA GLY A 128 12.93 4.83 11.91
C GLY A 128 12.45 6.23 11.56
N ILE A 129 11.21 6.58 11.90
CA ILE A 129 10.68 7.94 11.72
C ILE A 129 11.48 8.97 12.51
N LYS A 130 11.87 8.64 13.75
CA LYS A 130 12.69 9.54 14.59
C LYS A 130 14.09 9.73 14.00
N SER A 131 14.72 8.65 13.55
CA SER A 131 16.07 8.69 12.97
C SER A 131 16.12 9.38 11.60
N ASN A 132 15.03 9.34 10.83
CA ASN A 132 14.97 9.89 9.47
C ASN A 132 13.68 10.68 9.22
N ASN A 133 13.51 11.81 9.93
CA ASN A 133 12.24 12.53 9.99
C ASN A 133 11.85 13.26 8.69
N THR A 134 12.78 13.43 7.75
CA THR A 134 12.54 14.10 6.45
C THR A 134 11.75 13.22 5.48
N LYS A 135 11.89 11.89 5.59
CA LYS A 135 11.14 10.95 4.76
C LYS A 135 9.71 10.77 5.26
N LYS A 136 8.82 10.40 4.32
CA LYS A 136 7.39 10.12 4.57
C LYS A 136 7.11 8.63 4.36
N PRO A 137 7.72 7.74 5.16
CA PRO A 137 7.62 6.31 4.91
C PRO A 137 6.18 5.83 5.02
N LEU A 138 5.80 4.90 4.15
CA LEU A 138 4.55 4.17 4.22
C LEU A 138 4.84 2.70 4.53
N SER A 139 4.14 2.13 5.50
CA SER A 139 4.26 0.71 5.83
C SER A 139 2.99 -0.01 5.46
N LEU A 140 3.09 -1.01 4.58
CA LEU A 140 2.00 -1.83 4.10
C LEU A 140 2.18 -3.25 4.61
N ILE A 141 1.14 -3.77 5.24
CA ILE A 141 1.05 -5.17 5.65
C ILE A 141 0.07 -5.86 4.70
N LEU A 142 0.50 -6.94 4.07
CA LEU A 142 -0.35 -7.79 3.25
C LEU A 142 -0.76 -8.99 4.09
N SER A 143 -2.05 -9.05 4.42
CA SER A 143 -2.63 -10.13 5.22
C SER A 143 -3.48 -11.08 4.37
N PRO A 144 -3.66 -12.35 4.79
CA PRO A 144 -4.59 -13.26 4.15
C PRO A 144 -6.06 -12.85 4.41
N ASN A 145 -6.98 -13.46 3.66
CA ASN A 145 -8.42 -13.38 3.88
C ASN A 145 -8.94 -11.92 3.96
N ARG A 146 -9.64 -11.58 5.05
CA ARG A 146 -10.17 -10.23 5.33
C ARG A 146 -9.26 -9.39 6.24
N GLY A 147 -8.01 -9.83 6.45
CA GLY A 147 -7.10 -9.21 7.41
C GLY A 147 -7.53 -9.39 8.87
N GLY A 148 -6.87 -8.67 9.75
CA GLY A 148 -7.08 -8.78 11.20
C GLY A 148 -5.95 -8.22 12.05
N ALA A 149 -4.91 -7.65 11.43
CA ALA A 149 -3.78 -7.09 12.16
C ALA A 149 -4.23 -5.95 13.10
N THR A 150 -3.67 -5.94 14.31
CA THR A 150 -3.91 -4.87 15.29
C THR A 150 -2.88 -3.74 15.12
N SER A 151 -3.07 -2.62 15.81
CA SER A 151 -2.11 -1.49 15.79
C SER A 151 -1.88 -0.82 14.41
N ILE A 152 -2.80 -1.04 13.47
CA ILE A 152 -2.80 -0.38 12.15
C ILE A 152 -3.56 0.95 12.17
N GLU A 153 -3.33 1.79 11.16
CA GLU A 153 -4.06 3.04 10.94
C GLU A 153 -5.33 2.81 10.13
N SER A 154 -5.26 2.00 9.07
CA SER A 154 -6.44 1.59 8.29
C SER A 154 -6.26 0.22 7.65
N ARG A 155 -7.38 -0.43 7.35
CA ARG A 155 -7.48 -1.74 6.67
C ARG A 155 -8.24 -1.57 5.37
N TRP A 156 -7.71 -2.19 4.32
CA TRP A 156 -8.24 -2.14 2.98
C TRP A 156 -8.45 -3.54 2.43
N TYR A 157 -9.57 -3.72 1.74
CA TYR A 157 -9.86 -4.90 0.93
C TYR A 157 -9.74 -4.52 -0.54
N ALA A 158 -8.99 -5.30 -1.30
CA ALA A 158 -8.81 -5.12 -2.72
C ALA A 158 -9.23 -6.39 -3.48
N SER A 159 -10.11 -6.24 -4.47
CA SER A 159 -10.46 -7.30 -5.42
C SER A 159 -10.57 -6.78 -6.85
N THR A 160 -10.65 -7.70 -7.81
CA THR A 160 -11.04 -7.37 -9.19
C THR A 160 -12.55 -7.18 -9.26
N LEU A 161 -13.01 -6.34 -10.18
CA LEU A 161 -14.41 -6.33 -10.63
C LEU A 161 -14.48 -6.97 -12.02
N PRO A 162 -15.50 -7.79 -12.29
CA PRO A 162 -15.70 -8.33 -13.63
C PRO A 162 -15.93 -7.19 -14.63
N CYS A 163 -15.29 -7.29 -15.79
CA CYS A 163 -15.42 -6.35 -16.92
C CYS A 163 -15.91 -7.09 -18.18
N TRP A 164 -16.84 -8.04 -18.01
CA TRP A 164 -17.33 -8.92 -19.10
C TRP A 164 -17.86 -8.16 -20.32
N ASN A 165 -18.45 -6.98 -20.14
CA ASN A 165 -19.00 -6.18 -21.25
C ASN A 165 -17.96 -5.37 -22.05
N ASP A 166 -16.69 -5.31 -21.65
CA ASP A 166 -15.65 -4.55 -22.36
C ASP A 166 -14.95 -5.38 -23.47
N LEU A 167 -15.24 -6.68 -23.60
CA LEU A 167 -14.69 -7.54 -24.67
C LEU A 167 -15.17 -7.13 -26.07
N THR A 168 -16.36 -6.52 -26.18
CA THR A 168 -16.91 -5.97 -27.43
C THR A 168 -16.38 -4.56 -27.73
N ASN A 169 -15.71 -3.93 -26.77
CA ASN A 169 -15.24 -2.55 -26.82
C ASN A 169 -13.69 -2.46 -26.85
N ILE A 170 -13.02 -3.48 -27.42
CA ILE A 170 -11.60 -3.42 -27.80
C ILE A 170 -11.46 -2.53 -29.04
N LYS A 171 -11.98 -1.29 -28.99
CA LYS A 171 -11.61 -0.27 -29.96
C LYS A 171 -10.20 0.20 -29.56
N ASN A 172 -9.23 -0.04 -30.45
CA ASN A 172 -7.82 0.38 -30.36
C ASN A 172 -6.90 -0.48 -29.46
N GLY A 173 -7.30 -1.68 -29.04
CA GLY A 173 -6.41 -2.60 -28.30
C GLY A 173 -6.13 -2.20 -26.85
N ASN A 174 -6.92 -1.29 -26.27
CA ASN A 174 -6.85 -0.92 -24.86
C ASN A 174 -7.73 -1.87 -24.02
N LEU A 175 -7.15 -2.49 -22.99
CA LEU A 175 -7.92 -3.30 -22.03
C LEU A 175 -8.27 -2.42 -20.82
N LYS A 176 -9.56 -2.23 -20.59
CA LYS A 176 -10.06 -1.63 -19.35
C LYS A 176 -10.12 -2.71 -18.28
N GLN A 177 -9.47 -2.47 -17.16
CA GLN A 177 -9.58 -3.32 -15.97
C GLN A 177 -10.25 -2.53 -14.86
N LYS A 178 -11.15 -3.19 -14.13
CA LYS A 178 -11.89 -2.62 -13.00
C LYS A 178 -11.43 -3.30 -11.72
N TRP A 179 -11.22 -2.50 -10.68
CA TRP A 179 -10.79 -2.95 -9.37
C TRP A 179 -11.75 -2.40 -8.31
N TYR A 180 -12.05 -3.20 -7.31
CA TYR A 180 -12.83 -2.80 -6.16
C TYR A 180 -11.90 -2.59 -4.98
N LEU A 181 -11.96 -1.41 -4.37
CA LEU A 181 -11.32 -1.13 -3.10
C LEU A 181 -12.38 -0.79 -2.06
N LYS A 182 -12.22 -1.36 -0.86
CA LYS A 182 -13.01 -0.99 0.31
C LYS A 182 -12.11 -0.74 1.50
N ARG A 183 -12.28 0.41 2.14
CA ARG A 183 -11.72 0.68 3.45
C ARG A 183 -12.59 -0.01 4.49
N LEU A 184 -12.11 -1.11 5.04
CA LEU A 184 -12.80 -1.91 6.06
C LEU A 184 -12.71 -1.27 7.45
N PHE A 185 -11.63 -0.55 7.72
CA PHE A 185 -11.37 0.09 9.01
C PHE A 185 -10.46 1.30 8.81
N SER A 186 -10.66 2.34 9.61
CA SER A 186 -9.69 3.43 9.81
C SER A 186 -9.89 4.06 11.18
N LYS A 187 -8.81 4.54 11.78
CA LYS A 187 -8.88 5.27 13.05
C LYS A 187 -9.55 6.63 12.94
N THR A 188 -9.54 7.24 11.76
CA THR A 188 -9.91 8.66 11.58
C THR A 188 -10.89 8.91 10.44
N GLU A 189 -11.08 7.94 9.55
CA GLU A 189 -11.90 8.12 8.35
C GLU A 189 -13.01 7.05 8.27
N PRO A 190 -14.17 7.38 7.68
CA PRO A 190 -15.28 6.43 7.61
C PRO A 190 -14.99 5.27 6.65
N ILE A 191 -15.65 4.14 6.90
CA ILE A 191 -15.74 3.02 5.96
C ILE A 191 -16.31 3.55 4.64
N LYS A 192 -15.64 3.23 3.53
CA LYS A 192 -16.02 3.68 2.18
C LYS A 192 -15.48 2.69 1.14
N GLU A 193 -16.10 2.68 -0.03
CA GLU A 193 -15.73 1.82 -1.14
C GLU A 193 -15.67 2.59 -2.47
N TRP A 194 -14.89 2.05 -3.38
CA TRP A 194 -14.55 2.67 -4.66
C TRP A 194 -14.43 1.62 -5.76
N SER A 195 -14.87 1.97 -6.96
CA SER A 195 -14.45 1.32 -8.20
C SER A 195 -13.30 2.11 -8.81
N ILE A 196 -12.22 1.42 -9.13
CA ILE A 196 -11.06 1.96 -9.83
C ILE A 196 -10.99 1.38 -11.23
N GLU A 197 -10.94 2.26 -12.22
CA GLU A 197 -10.65 1.87 -13.60
C GLU A 197 -9.19 2.10 -13.92
N THR A 198 -8.57 1.16 -14.63
CA THR A 198 -7.23 1.29 -15.20
C THR A 198 -7.32 0.96 -16.69
N VAL A 199 -6.83 1.86 -17.54
CA VAL A 199 -6.74 1.62 -18.99
C VAL A 199 -5.31 1.23 -19.30
N ASN A 200 -5.10 0.00 -19.76
CA ASN A 200 -3.78 -0.45 -20.20
C ASN A 200 -3.69 -0.29 -21.72
N SER A 201 -2.80 0.59 -22.19
CA SER A 201 -2.54 0.74 -23.63
C SER A 201 -1.43 -0.19 -24.07
N ARG A 202 -1.61 -0.96 -25.15
CA ARG A 202 -0.56 -1.79 -25.77
C ARG A 202 0.71 -1.02 -26.13
N ARG A 203 0.63 0.31 -26.23
CA ARG A 203 1.81 1.18 -26.25
C ARG A 203 2.20 1.45 -24.80
N HIS A 204 3.24 0.76 -24.31
CA HIS A 204 3.86 0.83 -22.96
C HIS A 204 4.36 2.23 -22.51
N LYS A 205 3.71 3.33 -22.90
CA LYS A 205 4.22 4.70 -22.70
C LYS A 205 3.41 5.55 -21.72
N LEU A 206 2.27 5.08 -21.20
CA LEU A 206 1.45 5.88 -20.30
C LEU A 206 1.09 5.08 -19.06
N ALA A 207 1.37 5.68 -17.90
CA ALA A 207 0.91 5.15 -16.63
C ALA A 207 -0.63 5.03 -16.65
N PRO A 208 -1.18 3.89 -16.21
CA PRO A 208 -2.63 3.68 -16.19
C PRO A 208 -3.33 4.78 -15.39
N LYS A 209 -4.33 5.39 -16.02
CA LYS A 209 -5.16 6.42 -15.38
C LYS A 209 -6.06 5.76 -14.36
N LEU A 210 -5.93 6.16 -13.08
CA LEU A 210 -6.78 5.69 -11.99
C LEU A 210 -7.97 6.65 -11.86
N LEU A 211 -9.19 6.15 -12.05
CA LEU A 211 -10.42 6.91 -11.85
C LEU A 211 -11.17 6.36 -10.64
N SER A 212 -11.55 7.20 -9.68
CA SER A 212 -12.41 6.80 -8.57
C SER A 212 -13.87 7.09 -8.93
N LEU A 213 -14.72 6.06 -8.93
CA LEU A 213 -16.17 6.25 -8.95
C LEU A 213 -16.71 5.87 -7.56
N PRO A 214 -17.45 6.77 -6.85
CA PRO A 214 -18.17 6.37 -5.66
C PRO A 214 -19.22 5.32 -6.05
N ILE A 215 -19.28 4.23 -5.31
CA ILE A 215 -20.37 3.26 -5.43
C ILE A 215 -21.53 3.86 -4.62
N SER A 216 -22.60 4.25 -5.32
CA SER A 216 -23.85 4.77 -4.76
C SER A 216 -24.59 3.71 -3.97
#